data_AF-F8Q5G4-F1
#
_entry.id   AF-F8Q5G4-F1
#
_cell.length_a   1.000
_cell.length_b   1.000
_cell.length_c   1.000
_cell.angle_alpha   90.00
_cell.angle_beta   90.00
_cell.angle_gamma   90.00
#
_symmetry.space_group_name_H-M   'P 1'
#
loop_
_entity.id
_entity.type
_entity.pdbx_description
1 polymer ?
#
loop_
_entity_poly.entity_id
_entity_poly.type
_entity_poly.pdbx_seq_one_letter_code
_entity_poly.pdbx_strand_id
1 'polypeptide(L)'
;MQAIRSMMYRAIIINPKQMMKAGGEFEKILQDPLFNSHLISVVFNKACCITKWGNFRPEYQELGCLWYILPSHIPFLVMLATLPPDTLKSVSRLLHLRSDKLITIHHSTDRPNIAIRVCKIQYPLHTYADLGFFIPDGWKPSNPPLIKFLIFFDNIQDVIGATIYLQSHLPSEVQNKIK
;
A
#
# COMPACT_ATOMS: atom_id res chain seq x y z
N MET A 1 -5.96 -6.66 24.12
CA MET A 1 -4.66 -6.67 24.82
C MET A 1 -4.35 -8.01 25.47
N GLN A 2 -5.27 -8.60 26.25
CA GLN A 2 -5.01 -9.91 26.91
C GLN A 2 -4.60 -11.03 25.95
N ALA A 3 -5.28 -11.15 24.80
CA ALA A 3 -4.94 -12.15 23.78
C ALA A 3 -3.54 -11.93 23.16
N ILE A 4 -3.06 -10.68 23.08
CA ILE A 4 -1.69 -10.36 22.64
C ILE A 4 -0.69 -10.84 23.70
N ARG A 5 -0.92 -10.50 24.97
CA ARG A 5 -0.09 -10.95 26.11
C ARG A 5 -0.04 -12.48 26.24
N SER A 6 -1.13 -13.15 25.86
CA SER A 6 -1.25 -14.61 25.89
C SER A 6 -0.74 -15.30 24.61
N MET A 7 -0.01 -14.57 23.75
CA MET A 7 0.60 -15.11 22.53
C MET A 7 -0.38 -15.76 21.53
N MET A 8 -1.62 -15.30 21.49
CA MET A 8 -2.64 -15.87 20.58
C MET A 8 -2.48 -15.40 19.12
N TYR A 9 -1.63 -14.41 18.86
CA TYR A 9 -1.42 -13.84 17.53
C TYR A 9 0.03 -13.99 17.08
N ARG A 10 0.22 -14.31 15.80
CA ARG A 10 1.53 -14.37 15.14
C ARG A 10 1.95 -13.05 14.50
N ALA A 11 0.99 -12.20 14.17
CA ALA A 11 1.21 -10.90 13.56
C ALA A 11 0.28 -9.87 14.21
N ILE A 12 0.83 -8.71 14.55
CA ILE A 12 0.11 -7.60 15.17
C ILE A 12 0.29 -6.39 14.25
N ILE A 13 -0.82 -5.87 13.74
CA ILE A 13 -0.84 -4.66 12.92
C ILE A 13 -1.34 -3.52 13.81
N ILE A 14 -0.51 -2.50 13.97
CA ILE A 14 -0.81 -1.37 14.84
C ILE A 14 -0.36 -0.06 14.19
N ASN A 15 -1.13 1.00 14.40
CA ASN A 15 -0.79 2.35 13.96
C ASN A 15 0.19 3.00 14.96
N PRO A 16 1.21 3.76 14.50
CA PRO A 16 2.10 4.55 15.37
C PRO A 16 1.41 5.30 16.50
N LYS A 17 0.24 5.92 16.25
CA LYS A 17 -0.52 6.64 17.30
C LYS A 17 -0.91 5.75 18.49
N GLN A 18 -1.29 4.49 18.26
CA GLN A 18 -1.66 3.57 19.32
C GLN A 18 -0.44 2.94 19.99
N MET A 19 0.63 2.73 19.21
CA MET A 19 1.87 2.12 19.67
C MET A 19 2.69 3.07 20.54
N MET A 20 2.79 4.35 20.15
CA MET A 20 3.60 5.38 20.83
C MET A 20 2.81 6.19 21.85
N LYS A 21 1.56 5.80 22.17
CA LYS A 21 0.76 6.51 23.17
C LYS A 21 1.43 6.35 24.55
N ALA A 22 1.91 7.46 25.11
CA ALA A 22 2.48 7.49 26.46
C ALA A 22 1.49 6.95 27.52
N GLY A 23 1.97 6.05 28.38
CA GLY A 23 1.17 5.32 29.36
C GLY A 23 0.17 4.35 28.74
N GLY A 24 0.27 4.09 27.43
CA GLY A 24 -0.64 3.23 26.70
C GLY A 24 -0.44 1.76 27.03
N GLU A 25 -1.50 0.96 26.84
CA GLU A 25 -1.43 -0.48 27.09
C GLU A 25 -0.40 -1.20 26.20
N PHE A 26 -0.12 -0.67 25.02
CA PHE A 26 0.85 -1.27 24.11
C PHE A 26 2.30 -0.97 24.52
N GLU A 27 2.58 0.21 25.07
CA GLU A 27 3.88 0.53 25.66
C GLU A 27 4.23 -0.49 26.76
N LYS A 28 3.26 -0.82 27.63
CA LYS A 28 3.42 -1.84 28.67
C LYS A 28 3.69 -3.24 28.10
N ILE A 29 3.15 -3.56 26.92
CA ILE A 29 3.39 -4.84 26.24
C ILE A 29 4.80 -4.87 25.64
N LEU A 30 5.26 -3.78 25.03
CA LEU A 30 6.61 -3.66 24.47
C LEU A 30 7.70 -3.74 25.55
N GLN A 31 7.37 -3.42 26.80
CA GLN A 31 8.26 -3.55 27.94
C GLN A 31 8.18 -4.92 28.64
N ASP A 32 7.24 -5.80 28.26
CA ASP A 32 7.05 -7.10 28.87
C ASP A 32 8.15 -8.09 28.39
N PRO A 33 9.00 -8.64 29.28
CA PRO A 33 10.04 -9.57 28.90
C PRO A 33 9.53 -10.84 28.21
N LEU A 34 8.35 -11.33 28.59
CA LEU A 34 7.74 -12.50 27.96
C LEU A 34 7.29 -12.18 26.54
N PHE A 35 6.75 -10.99 26.31
CA PHE A 35 6.42 -10.53 24.97
C PHE A 35 7.67 -10.41 24.09
N ASN A 36 8.69 -9.75 24.62
CA ASN A 36 9.94 -9.51 23.91
C ASN A 36 10.70 -10.79 23.57
N SER A 37 10.61 -11.85 24.37
CA SER A 37 11.24 -13.14 24.06
C SER A 37 10.58 -13.89 22.89
N HIS A 38 9.35 -13.52 22.53
CA HIS A 38 8.60 -14.09 21.40
C HIS A 38 8.51 -13.13 20.21
N LEU A 39 8.96 -11.88 20.36
CA LEU A 39 8.97 -10.92 19.28
C LEU A 39 10.08 -11.29 18.28
N ILE A 40 9.72 -11.47 17.01
CA ILE A 40 10.68 -11.88 15.98
C ILE A 40 11.26 -10.67 15.26
N SER A 41 10.45 -9.66 14.96
CA SER A 41 10.86 -8.45 14.24
C SER A 41 9.81 -7.35 14.34
N VAL A 42 10.21 -6.13 14.00
CA VAL A 42 9.30 -4.99 13.79
C VAL A 42 9.33 -4.59 12.32
N VAL A 43 8.16 -4.47 11.70
CA VAL A 43 8.04 -4.15 10.27
C VAL A 43 7.39 -2.78 10.08
N PHE A 44 8.14 -1.85 9.48
CA PHE A 44 7.65 -0.53 9.08
C PHE A 44 7.19 -0.59 7.62
N ASN A 45 5.89 -0.79 7.42
CA ASN A 45 5.29 -0.72 6.08
C ASN A 45 5.10 0.74 5.64
N LYS A 46 5.30 1.02 4.35
CA LYS A 46 5.18 2.37 3.75
C LYS A 46 6.04 3.39 4.51
N ALA A 47 7.29 3.06 4.82
CA ALA A 47 8.15 3.91 5.65
C ALA A 47 8.41 5.30 5.06
N CYS A 48 8.20 5.51 3.75
CA CYS A 48 8.20 6.85 3.15
C CYS A 48 7.10 7.78 3.71
N CYS A 49 6.03 7.24 4.30
CA CYS A 49 5.01 8.01 5.00
C CYS A 49 5.53 8.59 6.33
N ILE A 50 6.54 7.97 6.95
CA ILE A 50 7.05 8.41 8.26
C ILE A 50 7.56 9.86 8.18
N THR A 51 8.30 10.18 7.12
CA THR A 51 8.84 11.53 6.92
C THR A 51 7.77 12.49 6.43
N LYS A 52 6.89 12.05 5.52
CA LYS A 52 5.82 12.89 4.94
C LYS A 52 4.73 13.24 5.94
N TRP A 53 4.38 12.31 6.82
CA TRP A 53 3.26 12.46 7.75
C TRP A 53 3.70 12.86 9.14
N GLY A 54 5.00 12.88 9.47
CA GLY A 54 5.49 13.28 10.79
C GLY A 54 4.99 14.66 11.23
N ASN A 55 4.84 15.62 10.31
CA ASN A 55 4.30 16.94 10.63
C ASN A 55 2.79 16.93 10.95
N PHE A 56 2.05 15.97 10.39
CA PHE A 56 0.61 15.81 10.61
C PHE A 56 0.29 14.85 11.76
N ARG A 57 1.17 13.87 11.99
CA ARG A 57 1.09 12.84 13.02
C ARG A 57 2.46 12.74 13.72
N PRO A 58 2.69 13.56 14.75
CA PRO A 58 3.98 13.62 15.45
C PRO A 58 4.45 12.26 15.98
N GLU A 59 3.54 11.34 16.28
CA GLU A 59 3.85 9.99 16.79
C GLU A 59 4.71 9.17 15.80
N TYR A 60 4.69 9.52 14.51
CA TYR A 60 5.59 8.90 13.53
C TYR A 60 7.05 9.29 13.77
N GLN A 61 7.32 10.49 14.27
CA GLN A 61 8.68 10.98 14.56
C GLN A 61 9.30 10.29 15.77
N GLU A 62 8.47 9.71 16.65
CA GLU A 62 8.90 9.02 17.86
C GLU A 62 9.23 7.54 17.63
N LEU A 63 9.01 7.01 16.42
CA LEU A 63 9.24 5.59 16.11
C LEU A 63 10.69 5.14 16.32
N GLY A 64 11.65 6.06 16.24
CA GLY A 64 13.04 5.80 16.60
C GLY A 64 13.23 5.38 18.07
N CYS A 65 12.29 5.72 18.96
CA CYS A 65 12.35 5.35 20.38
C CYS A 65 12.20 3.84 20.61
N LEU A 66 11.68 3.09 19.64
CA LEU A 66 11.53 1.64 19.74
C LEU A 66 12.87 0.93 19.98
N TRP A 67 13.99 1.49 19.51
CA TRP A 67 15.33 0.96 19.81
C TRP A 67 15.71 1.02 21.29
N TYR A 68 15.12 1.93 22.06
CA TYR A 68 15.37 2.06 23.50
C TYR A 68 14.39 1.21 24.33
N ILE A 69 13.26 0.84 23.76
CA ILE A 69 12.22 0.03 24.42
C ILE A 69 12.48 -1.46 24.19
N LEU A 70 12.83 -1.84 22.96
CA LEU A 70 12.98 -3.23 22.54
C LEU A 70 14.41 -3.74 22.76
N PRO A 71 14.59 -5.05 23.00
CA PRO A 71 15.90 -5.65 23.04
C PRO A 71 16.68 -5.42 21.73
N SER A 72 17.99 -5.23 21.84
CA SER A 72 18.88 -4.92 20.71
C SER A 72 19.00 -6.02 19.64
N HIS A 73 18.55 -7.24 19.95
CA HIS A 73 18.55 -8.36 19.00
C HIS A 73 17.34 -8.36 18.05
N ILE A 74 16.30 -7.57 18.32
CA ILE A 74 15.09 -7.52 17.49
C ILE A 74 15.38 -6.72 16.21
N PRO A 75 15.31 -7.33 15.02
CA PRO A 75 15.58 -6.64 13.77
C PRO A 75 14.40 -5.77 13.32
N PHE A 76 14.71 -4.64 12.69
CA PHE A 76 13.72 -3.76 12.06
C PHE A 76 13.76 -3.95 10.54
N LEU A 77 12.61 -4.31 9.96
CA LEU A 77 12.42 -4.36 8.51
C LEU A 77 11.69 -3.09 8.07
N VAL A 78 12.32 -2.32 7.18
CA VAL A 78 11.78 -1.04 6.71
C VAL A 78 11.43 -1.17 5.24
N MET A 79 10.13 -1.15 4.92
CA MET A 79 9.63 -1.35 3.56
C MET A 79 9.24 -0.02 2.92
N LEU A 80 9.82 0.25 1.75
CA LEU A 80 9.50 1.41 0.92
C LEU A 80 9.14 0.97 -0.49
N ALA A 81 8.10 1.56 -1.07
CA ALA A 81 7.74 1.35 -2.47
C ALA A 81 8.65 2.16 -3.42
N THR A 82 9.07 3.34 -2.97
CA THR A 82 10.02 4.19 -3.68
C THR A 82 11.17 4.52 -2.74
N LEU A 83 12.40 4.43 -3.26
CA LEU A 83 13.61 4.68 -2.47
C LEU A 83 14.48 5.83 -3.03
N PRO A 84 13.95 7.07 -3.14
CA PRO A 84 14.82 8.22 -3.39
C PRO A 84 15.88 8.32 -2.29
N PRO A 85 17.15 8.66 -2.62
CA PRO A 85 18.23 8.77 -1.63
C PRO A 85 17.88 9.64 -0.42
N ASP A 86 17.22 10.79 -0.65
CA ASP A 86 16.81 11.70 0.42
C ASP A 86 15.74 11.10 1.34
N THR A 87 14.85 10.27 0.79
CA THR A 87 13.83 9.57 1.57
C THR A 87 14.48 8.51 2.45
N LEU A 88 15.39 7.71 1.91
CA LEU A 88 16.15 6.73 2.68
C LEU A 88 16.95 7.40 3.80
N LYS A 89 17.65 8.50 3.51
CA LYS A 89 18.41 9.27 4.50
C LYS A 89 17.51 9.79 5.62
N SER A 90 16.35 10.35 5.25
CA SER A 90 15.39 10.91 6.21
C SER A 90 14.75 9.84 7.09
N VAL A 91 14.34 8.71 6.50
CA VAL A 91 13.79 7.56 7.24
C VAL A 91 14.86 6.93 8.14
N SER A 92 16.08 6.76 7.64
CA SER A 92 17.18 6.20 8.41
C SER A 92 17.50 7.06 9.64
N ARG A 93 17.52 8.38 9.47
CA ARG A 93 17.73 9.32 10.58
C ARG A 93 16.60 9.22 11.60
N LEU A 94 15.34 9.25 11.17
CA LEU A 94 14.19 9.29 12.08
C LEU A 94 14.00 7.96 12.84
N LEU A 95 14.22 6.83 12.17
CA LEU A 95 14.17 5.51 12.80
C LEU A 95 15.47 5.12 13.52
N HIS A 96 16.45 6.03 13.63
CA HIS A 96 17.78 5.75 14.19
C HIS A 96 18.43 4.46 13.62
N LEU A 97 18.27 4.23 12.31
CA LEU A 97 18.85 3.06 11.66
C LEU A 97 20.37 3.15 11.69
N ARG A 98 20.98 2.07 12.15
CA ARG A 98 22.44 1.94 12.29
C ARG A 98 23.08 1.62 10.95
N SER A 99 23.78 2.59 10.35
CA SER A 99 24.43 2.42 9.05
C SER A 99 25.43 1.26 9.01
N ASP A 100 26.09 0.94 10.14
CA ASP A 100 27.04 -0.19 10.26
C ASP A 100 26.38 -1.57 10.17
N LYS A 101 25.05 -1.63 10.38
CA LYS A 101 24.26 -2.88 10.37
C LYS A 101 23.13 -2.86 9.36
N LEU A 102 23.03 -1.81 8.54
CA LEU A 102 21.94 -1.62 7.60
C LEU A 102 22.23 -2.40 6.31
N ILE A 103 21.33 -3.31 5.96
CA ILE A 103 21.33 -3.99 4.67
C ILE A 103 20.20 -3.41 3.82
N THR A 104 20.55 -2.85 2.67
CA THR A 104 19.57 -2.28 1.74
C THR A 104 19.38 -3.23 0.57
N ILE A 105 18.16 -3.73 0.39
CA ILE A 105 17.80 -4.61 -0.72
C ILE A 105 16.96 -3.82 -1.71
N HIS A 106 17.45 -3.70 -2.93
CA HIS A 106 16.76 -3.00 -4.02
C HIS A 106 16.29 -4.01 -5.05
N HIS A 107 15.01 -3.97 -5.38
CA HIS A 107 14.44 -4.74 -6.48
C HIS A 107 14.09 -3.80 -7.64
N SER A 108 14.33 -4.28 -8.86
CA SER A 108 13.86 -3.59 -10.05
C SER A 108 12.34 -3.49 -10.05
N THR A 109 11.83 -2.31 -10.40
CA THR A 109 10.41 -2.10 -10.67
C THR A 109 10.01 -2.54 -12.08
N ASP A 110 10.98 -3.00 -12.88
CA ASP A 110 10.72 -3.46 -14.24
C ASP A 110 9.76 -4.67 -14.25
N ARG A 111 8.91 -4.67 -15.27
CA ARG A 111 7.88 -5.67 -15.52
C ARG A 111 7.88 -5.96 -17.01
N PRO A 112 8.79 -6.83 -17.50
CA PRO A 112 8.93 -7.12 -18.93
C PRO A 112 7.66 -7.73 -19.54
N ASN A 113 6.76 -8.25 -18.71
CA ASN A 113 5.45 -8.76 -19.09
C ASN A 113 4.37 -7.66 -19.23
N ILE A 114 4.71 -6.38 -19.08
CA ILE A 114 3.79 -5.24 -19.25
C ILE A 114 4.26 -4.40 -20.44
N ALA A 115 3.48 -4.41 -21.52
CA ALA A 115 3.68 -3.52 -22.66
C ALA A 115 3.07 -2.14 -22.37
N ILE A 116 3.87 -1.08 -22.48
CA ILE A 116 3.42 0.30 -22.28
C ILE A 116 3.15 0.94 -23.64
N ARG A 117 1.95 1.48 -23.83
CA ARG A 117 1.55 2.20 -25.04
C ARG A 117 0.95 3.55 -24.68
N VAL A 118 1.33 4.57 -25.44
CA VAL A 118 0.71 5.91 -25.37
C VAL A 118 -0.10 6.13 -26.65
N CYS A 119 -1.37 6.47 -26.50
CA CYS A 119 -2.28 6.73 -27.60
C CYS A 119 -2.79 8.17 -27.53
N LYS A 120 -2.92 8.82 -28.69
CA LYS A 120 -3.61 10.11 -28.77
C LYS A 120 -5.11 9.88 -28.64
N ILE A 121 -5.76 10.67 -27.80
CA ILE A 121 -7.22 10.74 -27.67
C ILE A 121 -7.79 11.27 -28.98
N GLN A 122 -8.70 10.52 -29.60
CA GLN A 122 -9.24 10.84 -30.92
C GLN A 122 -10.60 11.54 -30.82
N TYR A 123 -11.36 11.26 -29.77
CA TYR A 123 -12.72 11.77 -29.58
C TYR A 123 -12.81 12.71 -28.37
N PRO A 124 -13.83 13.59 -28.30
CA PRO A 124 -14.05 14.39 -27.10
C PRO A 124 -14.22 13.50 -25.86
N LEU A 125 -13.53 13.83 -24.75
CA LEU A 125 -13.46 12.99 -23.55
C LEU A 125 -14.82 12.55 -23.00
N HIS A 126 -15.81 13.44 -23.03
CA HIS A 126 -17.16 13.18 -22.52
C HIS A 126 -17.94 12.13 -23.34
N THR A 127 -17.44 11.74 -24.52
CA THR A 127 -18.06 10.69 -25.35
C THR A 127 -17.61 9.30 -24.95
N TYR A 128 -16.47 9.18 -24.27
CA TYR A 128 -15.83 7.92 -23.89
C TYR A 128 -15.53 6.97 -25.08
N ALA A 129 -15.64 7.44 -26.32
CA ALA A 129 -15.57 6.63 -27.54
C ALA A 129 -14.21 5.93 -27.72
N ASP A 130 -13.13 6.54 -27.25
CA ASP A 130 -11.79 5.94 -27.26
C ASP A 130 -11.68 4.67 -26.39
N LEU A 131 -12.68 4.36 -25.56
CA LEU A 131 -12.71 3.13 -24.74
C LEU A 131 -13.42 1.96 -25.46
N GLY A 132 -14.06 2.19 -26.60
CA GLY A 132 -14.88 1.18 -27.28
C GLY A 132 -14.11 -0.11 -27.61
N PHE A 133 -12.80 -0.02 -27.85
CA PHE A 133 -11.96 -1.18 -28.18
C PHE A 133 -11.89 -2.25 -27.09
N PHE A 134 -12.27 -1.95 -25.84
CA PHE A 134 -12.32 -2.94 -24.76
C PHE A 134 -13.43 -3.98 -24.96
N ILE A 135 -14.46 -3.67 -25.77
CA ILE A 135 -15.61 -4.53 -26.02
C ILE A 135 -15.76 -4.71 -27.53
N PRO A 136 -15.51 -5.91 -28.08
CA PRO A 136 -15.70 -6.17 -29.50
C PRO A 136 -17.14 -5.86 -29.94
N ASP A 137 -17.28 -5.26 -31.11
CA ASP A 137 -18.59 -4.95 -31.68
C ASP A 137 -19.46 -6.21 -31.78
N GLY A 138 -20.66 -6.16 -31.20
CA GLY A 138 -21.60 -7.28 -31.23
C GLY A 138 -21.20 -8.49 -30.37
N TRP A 139 -20.35 -8.31 -29.35
CA TRP A 139 -20.01 -9.36 -28.38
C TRP A 139 -21.27 -9.95 -27.72
N LYS A 140 -21.33 -11.28 -27.61
CA LYS A 140 -22.43 -12.05 -27.00
C LYS A 140 -21.89 -12.99 -25.91
N PRO A 141 -22.74 -13.46 -24.97
CA PRO A 141 -22.31 -14.40 -23.93
C PRO A 141 -21.74 -15.72 -24.45
N SER A 142 -22.06 -16.10 -25.69
CA SER A 142 -21.49 -17.28 -26.37
C SER A 142 -20.08 -17.06 -26.93
N ASN A 143 -19.59 -15.82 -26.98
CA ASN A 143 -18.23 -15.50 -27.41
C ASN A 143 -17.22 -15.80 -26.28
N PRO A 144 -15.92 -15.83 -26.61
CA PRO A 144 -14.88 -15.90 -25.59
C PRO A 144 -15.02 -14.78 -24.54
N PRO A 145 -14.70 -15.06 -23.27
CA PRO A 145 -14.75 -14.06 -22.21
C PRO A 145 -13.92 -12.83 -22.56
N LEU A 146 -14.43 -11.65 -22.21
CA LEU A 146 -13.68 -10.40 -22.32
C LEU A 146 -12.40 -10.47 -21.48
N ILE A 147 -11.35 -9.85 -22.00
CA ILE A 147 -10.10 -9.67 -21.26
C ILE A 147 -10.42 -8.76 -20.06
N LYS A 148 -9.93 -9.12 -18.88
CA LYS A 148 -10.08 -8.27 -17.70
C LYS A 148 -9.26 -7.00 -17.89
N PHE A 149 -9.88 -5.85 -17.65
CA PHE A 149 -9.25 -4.55 -17.73
C PHE A 149 -9.55 -3.71 -16.49
N LEU A 150 -8.75 -2.66 -16.28
CA LEU A 150 -8.95 -1.65 -15.26
C LEU A 150 -8.66 -0.29 -15.90
N ILE A 151 -9.61 0.62 -15.76
CA ILE A 151 -9.51 1.99 -16.28
C ILE A 151 -9.52 2.93 -15.08
N PHE A 152 -8.56 3.85 -15.04
CA PHE A 152 -8.46 4.85 -13.99
C PHE A 152 -8.95 6.20 -14.53
N PHE A 153 -9.79 6.87 -13.73
CA PHE A 153 -10.24 8.23 -13.95
C PHE A 153 -9.96 9.07 -12.71
N ASP A 154 -9.72 10.36 -12.90
CA ASP A 154 -9.47 11.30 -11.80
C ASP A 154 -10.77 11.78 -11.12
N ASN A 155 -11.93 11.52 -11.72
CA ASN A 155 -13.23 11.99 -11.24
C ASN A 155 -14.28 10.88 -11.29
N ILE A 156 -15.12 10.82 -10.26
CA ILE A 156 -16.23 9.86 -10.12
C ILE A 156 -17.23 9.99 -11.26
N GLN A 157 -17.52 11.21 -11.73
CA GLN A 157 -18.48 11.39 -12.84
C GLN A 157 -17.99 10.74 -14.13
N ASP A 158 -16.68 10.79 -14.40
CA ASP A 158 -16.11 10.14 -15.57
C ASP A 158 -16.11 8.62 -15.45
N VAL A 159 -15.90 8.09 -14.23
CA VAL A 159 -16.09 6.65 -13.97
C VAL A 159 -17.53 6.25 -14.31
N ILE A 160 -18.52 6.98 -13.82
CA ILE A 160 -19.94 6.69 -14.08
C ILE A 160 -20.24 6.75 -15.58
N GLY A 161 -19.80 7.83 -16.25
CA GLY A 161 -20.02 8.02 -17.69
C GLY A 161 -19.36 6.91 -18.53
N ALA A 162 -18.10 6.57 -18.23
CA ALA A 162 -17.38 5.50 -18.90
C ALA A 162 -18.01 4.12 -18.65
N THR A 163 -18.46 3.84 -17.42
CA THR A 163 -19.15 2.60 -17.09
C THR A 163 -20.46 2.47 -17.88
N ILE A 164 -21.28 3.52 -17.93
CA ILE A 164 -22.51 3.54 -18.73
C ILE A 164 -22.20 3.34 -20.22
N TYR A 165 -21.18 4.03 -20.75
CA TYR A 165 -20.75 3.87 -22.14
C TYR A 165 -20.33 2.43 -22.45
N LEU A 166 -19.49 1.82 -21.62
CA LEU A 166 -19.05 0.43 -21.83
C LEU A 166 -20.21 -0.57 -21.68
N GLN A 167 -21.11 -0.35 -20.72
CA GLN A 167 -22.29 -1.20 -20.54
C GLN A 167 -23.24 -1.14 -21.73
N SER A 168 -23.38 0.01 -22.40
CA SER A 168 -24.25 0.13 -23.58
C SER A 168 -23.79 -0.71 -24.78
N HIS A 169 -22.51 -1.09 -24.82
CA HIS A 169 -21.94 -1.97 -25.85
C HIS A 169 -22.12 -3.46 -25.52
N LEU A 170 -22.71 -3.79 -24.35
CA LEU A 170 -22.99 -5.15 -23.93
C LEU A 170 -24.49 -5.46 -24.02
N PRO A 171 -24.84 -6.74 -24.29
CA PRO A 171 -26.21 -7.23 -24.14
C PRO A 171 -26.74 -6.99 -22.73
N SER A 172 -28.03 -6.67 -22.60
CA SER A 172 -28.70 -6.34 -21.33
C SER A 172 -28.46 -7.36 -20.22
N GLU A 173 -28.38 -8.64 -20.56
CA GLU A 173 -28.14 -9.78 -19.66
C GLU A 173 -26.81 -9.70 -18.89
N VAL A 174 -25.82 -8.97 -19.42
CA VAL A 174 -24.44 -8.98 -18.90
C VAL A 174 -23.87 -7.59 -18.60
N GLN A 175 -24.65 -6.52 -18.74
CA GLN A 175 -24.18 -5.14 -18.48
C GLN A 175 -23.59 -4.98 -17.08
N ASN A 176 -24.20 -5.64 -16.08
CA ASN A 176 -23.75 -5.62 -14.68
C ASN A 176 -22.36 -6.26 -14.44
N LYS A 177 -21.73 -6.85 -15.46
CA LYS A 177 -20.37 -7.39 -15.36
C LYS A 177 -19.29 -6.31 -15.38
N ILE A 178 -19.58 -5.14 -15.95
CA ILE A 178 -18.70 -3.96 -15.86
C ILE A 178 -19.16 -3.12 -14.67
N LYS A 179 -18.23 -2.78 -13.78
CA LYS A 179 -18.46 -2.03 -12.55
C LYS A 179 -17.58 -0.80 -12.52
#